data_AF-A0A0N1F9B4-F1
#
_entry.id   AF-A0A0N1F9B4-F1
#
_cell.length_a   1.000
_cell.length_b   1.000
_cell.length_c   1.000
_cell.angle_alpha   90.00
_cell.angle_beta   90.00
_cell.angle_gamma   90.00
#
_symmetry.space_group_name_H-M   'P 1'
#
loop_
_entity.id
_entity.type
_entity.pdbx_description
1 polymer ?
#
loop_
_entity_poly.entity_id
_entity_poly.type
_entity_poly.pdbx_seq_one_letter_code
_entity_poly.pdbx_strand_id
1 'polypeptide(L)'
;MSFVDSTGQPWPIAWNTSGNSANPDGSTNCASGKSGASAGNPAVETTGFYTCVPFKGSNTINIEPMSLQPRGGLLVTLQNAPKPVSFLLIAGRGSYDDNLTVRMSEGGPNAREPVDSRPGVPATGEPYMNAMLSGIPPASAIPLAVEGISPDDVRAWRIGNEVYLRTRLHLMTPSSDSMEQGEGGYTLYAFHESPVVLLSDAGRTVSAHIRDAQ
;
A
#
# COMPACT_ATOMS: atom_id res chain seq x y z
N MET A 1 -3.29 10.37 17.71
CA MET A 1 -3.46 9.60 16.45
C MET A 1 -2.19 9.71 15.62
N SER A 2 -1.80 8.65 14.91
CA SER A 2 -0.62 8.59 14.05
C SER A 2 -0.96 8.15 12.62
N PHE A 3 -0.07 8.47 11.67
CA PHE A 3 -0.19 8.11 10.27
C PHE A 3 1.03 7.32 9.80
N VAL A 4 0.78 6.20 9.12
CA VAL A 4 1.82 5.35 8.53
C VAL A 4 1.42 4.95 7.10
N ASP A 5 2.41 4.61 6.29
CA ASP A 5 2.18 4.13 4.93
C ASP A 5 1.98 2.61 4.85
N SER A 6 1.83 2.10 3.63
CA SER A 6 1.67 0.68 3.36
C SER A 6 2.87 -0.18 3.79
N THR A 7 4.04 0.41 3.99
CA THR A 7 5.29 -0.24 4.43
C THR A 7 5.50 -0.14 5.95
N GLY A 8 4.57 0.51 6.66
CA GLY A 8 4.63 0.77 8.09
C GLY A 8 5.56 1.92 8.47
N GLN A 9 6.06 2.69 7.49
CA GLN A 9 6.89 3.87 7.78
C GLN A 9 6.02 5.08 8.14
N PRO A 10 6.50 5.96 9.04
CA PRO A 10 5.80 7.20 9.38
C PRO A 10 5.54 8.07 8.15
N TRP A 11 4.28 8.47 7.94
CA TRP A 11 3.92 9.42 6.90
C TRP A 11 3.72 10.81 7.53
N PRO A 12 4.64 11.78 7.30
CA PRO A 12 4.55 13.09 7.90
C PRO A 12 3.28 13.85 7.49
N ILE A 13 2.69 14.57 8.44
CA ILE A 13 1.60 15.51 8.19
C ILE A 13 2.20 16.77 7.54
N ALA A 14 1.58 17.22 6.45
CA ALA A 14 1.91 18.50 5.83
C ALA A 14 1.17 19.64 6.51
N TRP A 15 -0.15 19.49 6.64
CA TRP A 15 -1.01 20.41 7.37
C TRP A 15 -2.34 19.74 7.74
N ASN A 16 -3.06 20.31 8.72
CA ASN A 16 -4.42 19.89 9.06
C ASN A 16 -5.37 21.07 9.22
N THR A 17 -6.68 20.81 9.14
CA THR A 17 -7.73 21.79 9.45
C THR A 17 -8.77 21.18 10.36
N SER A 18 -9.18 21.96 11.35
CA SER A 18 -10.35 21.71 12.19
C SER A 18 -10.97 23.05 12.59
N GLY A 19 -12.10 23.03 13.30
CA GLY A 19 -12.70 24.25 13.83
C GLY A 19 -11.80 25.00 14.83
N ASN A 20 -10.88 24.30 15.51
CA ASN A 20 -9.93 24.85 16.48
C ASN A 20 -8.56 24.17 16.31
N SER A 21 -7.86 24.46 15.21
CA SER A 21 -6.52 23.92 14.95
C SER A 21 -5.43 24.89 15.38
N ALA A 22 -4.52 24.44 16.24
CA ALA A 22 -3.26 25.12 16.48
C ALA A 22 -2.15 24.41 15.75
N ASN A 23 -1.15 25.18 15.30
CA ASN A 23 0.06 24.62 14.74
C ASN A 23 -0.18 23.56 13.64
N PRO A 24 -0.98 23.87 12.62
CA PRO A 24 -1.49 22.86 11.70
C PRO A 24 -0.40 22.16 10.89
N ASP A 25 0.76 22.81 10.71
CA ASP A 25 1.93 22.34 9.98
C ASP A 25 3.12 21.97 10.88
N GLY A 26 2.96 22.08 12.21
CA GLY A 26 4.03 21.80 13.17
C GLY A 26 5.06 22.94 13.35
N SER A 27 4.83 24.14 12.83
CA SER A 27 5.74 25.30 12.88
C SER A 27 6.00 25.93 14.27
N THR A 28 5.11 25.74 15.24
CA THR A 28 5.13 26.30 16.61
C THR A 28 4.92 25.19 17.66
N ASN A 29 4.67 25.53 18.93
CA ASN A 29 4.37 24.54 19.98
C ASN A 29 2.85 24.36 20.17
N CYS A 30 2.40 23.17 20.58
CA CYS A 30 0.97 22.88 20.84
C CYS A 30 0.33 23.64 22.01
N ALA A 31 1.06 24.57 22.65
CA ALA A 31 0.50 25.47 23.64
C ALA A 31 0.16 26.86 23.05
N SER A 32 0.73 27.23 21.90
CA SER A 32 0.60 28.58 21.30
C SER A 32 -0.85 28.93 20.92
N GLY A 33 -1.69 27.93 20.62
CA GLY A 33 -3.08 28.13 20.22
C GLY A 33 -4.13 27.85 21.31
N LYS A 34 -3.72 27.57 22.56
CA LYS A 34 -4.68 27.43 23.69
C LYS A 34 -5.24 28.77 24.18
N SER A 35 -4.86 29.88 23.54
CA SER A 35 -5.30 31.24 23.89
C SER A 35 -6.60 31.62 23.19
N GLY A 36 -7.69 30.91 23.49
CA GLY A 36 -9.05 31.46 23.37
C GLY A 36 -9.40 32.44 24.50
N ALA A 37 -8.51 32.61 25.48
CA ALA A 37 -8.64 33.59 26.57
C ALA A 37 -7.58 34.68 26.44
N SER A 38 -7.70 35.53 25.42
CA SER A 38 -7.09 36.87 25.52
C SER A 38 -7.77 37.59 26.69
N ALA A 39 -6.97 38.01 27.68
CA ALA A 39 -7.42 38.80 28.83
C ALA A 39 -8.20 40.03 28.34
N GLY A 40 -9.54 39.98 28.41
CA GLY A 40 -10.41 41.12 28.13
C GLY A 40 -11.63 40.87 27.23
N ASN A 41 -11.76 39.72 26.57
CA ASN A 41 -12.97 39.37 25.82
C ASN A 41 -13.71 38.20 26.49
N PRO A 42 -15.06 38.18 26.51
CA PRO A 42 -15.80 37.05 27.03
C PRO A 42 -15.36 35.79 26.30
N ALA A 43 -15.04 34.74 27.07
CA ALA A 43 -14.60 33.47 26.54
C ALA A 43 -15.60 32.99 25.48
N VAL A 44 -15.20 32.98 24.21
CA VAL A 44 -15.93 32.21 23.21
C VAL A 44 -15.80 30.77 23.68
N GLU A 45 -16.91 30.16 24.11
CA GLU A 45 -16.91 28.74 24.45
C GLU A 45 -16.42 27.97 23.22
N THR A 46 -15.17 27.52 23.28
CA THR A 46 -14.56 26.72 22.23
C THR A 46 -15.32 25.40 22.17
N THR A 47 -16.20 25.25 21.18
CA THR A 47 -16.92 24.00 20.93
C THR A 47 -16.14 23.15 19.93
N GLY A 48 -16.20 21.82 20.09
CA GLY A 48 -15.55 20.89 19.18
C GLY A 48 -14.21 20.35 19.68
N PHE A 49 -13.28 20.10 18.76
CA PHE A 49 -11.98 19.49 19.04
C PHE A 49 -10.85 20.49 18.82
N TYR A 50 -9.92 20.52 19.76
CA TYR A 50 -8.63 21.15 19.59
C TYR A 50 -7.67 20.15 18.94
N THR A 51 -7.02 20.56 17.86
CA THR A 51 -6.09 19.67 17.12
C THR A 51 -4.74 20.32 16.95
N CYS A 52 -3.66 19.56 17.17
CA CYS A 52 -2.30 20.07 17.04
C CYS A 52 -1.31 19.04 16.52
N VAL A 53 -0.45 19.44 15.58
CA VAL A 53 0.74 18.70 15.18
C VAL A 53 1.91 19.13 16.09
N PRO A 54 2.61 18.22 16.79
CA PRO A 54 3.58 18.60 17.83
C PRO A 54 4.84 19.29 17.30
N PHE A 55 5.30 18.95 16.10
CA PHE A 55 6.44 19.55 15.43
C PHE A 55 6.39 19.27 13.92
N LYS A 56 7.08 20.10 13.13
CA LYS A 56 7.12 19.98 11.67
C LYS A 56 7.71 18.63 11.25
N GLY A 57 7.00 17.92 10.37
CA GLY A 57 7.41 16.58 9.92
C GLY A 57 6.92 15.43 10.83
N SER A 58 6.18 15.74 11.91
CA SER A 58 5.53 14.72 12.72
C SER A 58 4.49 13.95 11.90
N ASN A 59 4.39 12.63 12.11
CA ASN A 59 3.31 11.79 11.61
C ASN A 59 2.18 11.64 12.64
N THR A 60 2.21 12.41 13.72
CA THR A 60 1.23 12.35 14.81
C THR A 60 0.48 13.66 14.94
N ILE A 61 -0.80 13.54 15.31
CA ILE A 61 -1.67 14.65 15.65
C ILE A 61 -2.33 14.39 17.01
N ASN A 62 -2.30 15.41 17.86
CA ASN A 62 -2.99 15.43 19.15
C ASN A 62 -4.39 16.01 18.95
N ILE A 63 -5.38 15.36 19.56
CA ILE A 63 -6.79 15.73 19.48
C ILE A 63 -7.31 15.78 20.91
N GLU A 64 -7.77 16.96 21.34
CA GLU A 64 -8.31 17.20 22.68
C GLU A 64 -9.77 17.68 22.54
N PRO A 65 -10.75 17.07 23.24
CA PRO A 65 -12.11 17.58 23.26
C PRO A 65 -12.16 18.90 24.06
N MET A 66 -12.82 19.92 23.51
CA MET A 66 -12.99 21.23 24.16
C MET A 66 -14.38 21.42 24.79
N SER A 67 -15.29 20.47 24.60
CA SER A 67 -16.62 20.46 25.20
C SER A 67 -17.01 19.06 25.68
N LEU A 68 -18.19 18.92 26.31
CA LEU A 68 -18.67 17.64 26.83
C LEU A 68 -19.09 16.65 25.72
N GLN A 69 -19.63 17.17 24.61
CA GLN A 69 -20.11 16.39 23.46
C GLN A 69 -19.63 17.01 22.13
N PRO A 70 -18.32 17.09 21.88
CA PRO A 70 -17.80 17.67 20.66
C PRO A 70 -18.08 16.77 19.47
N ARG A 71 -18.46 17.41 18.37
CA ARG A 71 -18.64 16.81 17.05
C ARG A 71 -18.03 17.75 16.03
N GLY A 72 -17.23 17.22 15.11
CA GLY A 72 -16.60 18.07 14.10
C GLY A 72 -15.83 17.29 13.05
N GLY A 73 -15.57 17.95 11.93
CA GLY A 73 -14.68 17.42 10.89
C GLY A 73 -13.22 17.67 11.24
N LEU A 74 -12.36 16.73 10.86
CA LEU A 74 -10.92 16.89 10.82
C LEU A 74 -10.44 16.52 9.42
N LEU A 75 -9.71 17.43 8.78
CA LEU A 75 -9.02 17.18 7.52
C LEU A 75 -7.52 17.11 7.80
N VAL A 76 -6.86 16.05 7.35
CA VAL A 76 -5.41 15.88 7.47
C VAL A 76 -4.81 15.68 6.09
N THR A 77 -3.87 16.54 5.71
CA THR A 77 -3.09 16.41 4.48
C THR A 77 -1.72 15.88 4.83
N LEU A 78 -1.35 14.76 4.22
CA LEU A 78 -0.03 14.15 4.39
C LEU A 78 0.96 14.70 3.35
N GLN A 79 2.24 14.72 3.68
CA GLN A 79 3.28 15.24 2.78
C GLN A 79 3.30 14.45 1.47
N ASN A 80 3.21 15.15 0.34
CA ASN A 80 3.18 14.59 -1.01
C ASN A 80 2.01 13.62 -1.29
N ALA A 81 1.00 13.56 -0.41
CA ALA A 81 -0.19 12.76 -0.69
C ALA A 81 -1.08 13.47 -1.73
N PRO A 82 -1.68 12.72 -2.68
CA PRO A 82 -2.45 13.30 -3.78
C PRO A 82 -3.79 13.90 -3.31
N LYS A 83 -4.29 13.48 -2.14
CA LYS A 83 -5.56 13.95 -1.57
C LYS A 83 -5.51 13.93 -0.04
N PRO A 84 -6.26 14.82 0.63
CA PRO A 84 -6.37 14.80 2.09
C PRO A 84 -7.24 13.63 2.58
N VAL A 85 -7.04 13.27 3.85
CA VAL A 85 -7.86 12.30 4.58
C VAL A 85 -8.85 13.05 5.47
N SER A 86 -10.14 12.74 5.35
CA SER A 86 -11.20 13.37 6.14
C SER A 86 -11.74 12.44 7.21
N PHE A 87 -12.00 13.01 8.39
CA PHE A 87 -12.53 12.31 9.56
C PHE A 87 -13.74 13.07 10.11
N LEU A 88 -14.74 12.33 10.60
CA LEU A 88 -15.76 12.84 11.50
C LEU A 88 -15.39 12.43 12.92
N LEU A 89 -15.07 13.40 13.76
CA LEU A 89 -14.78 13.21 15.17
C LEU A 89 -16.07 13.33 16.00
N ILE A 90 -16.27 12.37 16.90
CA ILE A 90 -17.43 12.30 17.80
C ILE A 90 -16.91 11.84 19.17
N ALA A 91 -17.23 12.57 20.24
CA ALA A 91 -16.87 12.12 21.58
C ALA A 91 -17.67 10.88 22.03
N GLY A 92 -16.96 9.88 22.54
CA GLY A 92 -17.54 8.69 23.17
C GLY A 92 -18.03 8.96 24.60
N ARG A 93 -19.06 8.23 25.05
CA ARG A 93 -19.60 8.31 26.42
C ARG A 93 -18.86 7.36 27.36
N GLY A 94 -17.54 7.54 27.52
CA GLY A 94 -16.73 6.81 28.51
C GLY A 94 -15.60 5.94 27.97
N SER A 95 -15.37 5.93 26.66
CA SER A 95 -14.20 5.31 26.03
C SER A 95 -13.54 6.32 25.08
N TYR A 96 -12.21 6.31 24.99
CA TYR A 96 -11.44 7.11 24.05
C TYR A 96 -10.38 6.23 23.38
N ASP A 97 -10.05 6.54 22.12
CA ASP A 97 -8.97 5.88 21.40
C ASP A 97 -7.64 6.54 21.79
N ASP A 98 -6.88 5.89 22.67
CA ASP A 98 -5.59 6.38 23.16
C ASP A 98 -4.47 6.22 22.10
N ASN A 99 -4.53 5.14 21.32
CA ASN A 99 -3.53 4.81 20.31
C ASN A 99 -4.18 4.41 18.96
N LEU A 100 -4.77 5.40 18.29
CA LEU A 100 -5.25 5.24 16.92
C LEU A 100 -4.10 5.44 15.92
N THR A 101 -3.83 4.43 15.11
CA THR A 101 -2.92 4.51 13.95
C THR A 101 -3.72 4.35 12.66
N VAL A 102 -3.58 5.30 11.75
CA VAL A 102 -4.18 5.27 10.42
C VAL A 102 -3.13 4.81 9.41
N ARG A 103 -3.38 3.69 8.74
CA ARG A 103 -2.51 3.16 7.69
C ARG A 103 -3.04 3.52 6.32
N MET A 104 -2.20 4.17 5.52
CA MET A 104 -2.49 4.46 4.12
C MET A 104 -2.19 3.23 3.26
N SER A 105 -2.95 3.05 2.18
CA SER A 105 -2.72 1.99 1.19
C SER A 105 -1.53 2.29 0.28
N GLU A 106 -1.18 3.57 0.13
CA GLU A 106 -0.08 4.04 -0.71
C GLU A 106 1.24 4.12 0.07
N GLY A 107 2.36 4.18 -0.66
CA GLY A 107 3.68 4.48 -0.10
C GLY A 107 3.83 5.97 0.18
N GLY A 108 4.34 6.32 1.37
CA GLY A 108 4.63 7.70 1.74
C GLY A 108 6.02 8.16 1.28
N PRO A 109 6.41 9.40 1.58
CA PRO A 109 7.74 9.93 1.24
C PRO A 109 8.89 9.19 1.94
N ASN A 110 8.59 8.46 3.02
CA ASN A 110 9.54 7.63 3.74
C ASN A 110 9.33 6.14 3.45
N ALA A 111 8.52 5.78 2.44
CA ALA A 111 8.25 4.40 2.12
C ALA A 111 9.56 3.66 1.90
N ARG A 112 9.70 2.55 2.61
CA ARG A 112 10.76 1.62 2.28
C ARG A 112 10.28 0.88 1.05
N GLU A 113 10.94 1.10 -0.07
CA GLU A 113 10.77 0.19 -1.19
C GLU A 113 10.94 -1.24 -0.65
N PRO A 114 10.04 -2.17 -1.02
CA PRO A 114 10.30 -3.57 -0.79
C PRO A 114 11.59 -3.88 -1.55
N VAL A 115 12.72 -3.81 -0.87
CA VAL A 115 13.96 -4.37 -1.38
C VAL A 115 13.73 -5.87 -1.26
N ASP A 116 13.14 -6.46 -2.29
CA ASP A 116 13.18 -7.91 -2.51
C ASP A 116 14.64 -8.27 -2.81
N SER A 117 15.44 -8.26 -1.75
CA SER A 117 16.82 -8.72 -1.70
C SER A 117 16.86 -10.11 -1.09
N ARG A 118 15.87 -10.95 -1.42
CA ARG A 118 16.07 -12.39 -1.33
C ARG A 118 17.00 -12.76 -2.48
N PRO A 119 18.21 -13.28 -2.23
CA PRO A 119 19.04 -13.81 -3.30
C PRO A 119 18.25 -14.92 -4.00
N GLY A 120 17.91 -14.75 -5.29
CA GLY A 120 17.14 -15.73 -6.06
C GLY A 120 15.62 -15.58 -5.95
N VAL A 121 15.11 -14.36 -5.74
CA VAL A 121 13.73 -14.01 -6.12
C VAL A 121 13.83 -13.01 -7.27
N PRO A 122 13.15 -13.24 -8.40
CA PRO A 122 13.23 -12.33 -9.54
C PRO A 122 12.53 -11.04 -9.14
N ALA A 123 13.29 -9.94 -9.13
CA ALA A 123 12.72 -8.63 -8.90
C ALA A 123 11.59 -8.39 -9.91
N THR A 124 10.41 -8.05 -9.41
CA THR A 124 9.30 -7.58 -10.25
C THR A 124 9.82 -6.44 -11.13
N GLY A 125 9.85 -6.62 -12.45
CA GLY A 125 10.37 -5.62 -13.40
C GLY A 125 11.78 -5.87 -13.94
N GLU A 126 12.30 -7.10 -13.89
CA GLU A 126 13.47 -7.49 -14.69
C GLU A 126 13.26 -7.09 -16.17
N PRO A 127 14.25 -6.50 -16.86
CA PRO A 127 14.08 -5.85 -18.17
C PRO A 127 13.56 -6.81 -19.27
N TYR A 128 13.71 -8.11 -19.07
CA TYR A 128 13.20 -9.13 -19.99
C TYR A 128 11.75 -9.56 -19.73
N MET A 129 11.13 -9.24 -18.58
CA MET A 129 9.77 -9.69 -18.27
C MET A 129 8.72 -9.10 -19.23
N ASN A 130 8.88 -7.83 -19.60
CA ASN A 130 8.03 -7.18 -20.62
C ASN A 130 8.14 -7.84 -22.01
N ALA A 131 9.35 -8.25 -22.40
CA ALA A 131 9.56 -9.01 -23.63
C ALA A 131 8.93 -10.41 -23.54
N MET A 132 9.06 -11.07 -22.38
CA MET A 132 8.44 -12.38 -22.12
C MET A 132 6.91 -12.32 -22.13
N LEU A 133 6.29 -11.25 -21.62
CA LEU A 133 4.86 -10.98 -21.73
C LEU A 133 4.40 -10.87 -23.20
N SER A 134 5.26 -10.34 -24.06
CA SER A 134 5.06 -10.30 -25.51
C SER A 134 5.37 -11.64 -26.20
N GLY A 135 5.77 -12.65 -25.43
CA GLY A 135 6.12 -14.00 -25.92
C GLY A 135 7.53 -14.14 -26.45
N ILE A 136 8.41 -13.14 -26.22
CA ILE A 136 9.80 -13.12 -26.66
C ILE A 136 10.69 -13.41 -25.44
N PRO A 137 11.19 -14.65 -25.26
CA PRO A 137 12.08 -14.98 -24.16
C PRO A 137 13.50 -14.46 -24.40
N PRO A 138 14.28 -14.16 -23.34
CA PRO A 138 15.70 -13.85 -23.47
C PRO A 138 16.49 -15.08 -23.94
N ALA A 139 17.69 -14.86 -24.49
CA ALA A 139 18.53 -15.95 -25.03
C ALA A 139 18.95 -17.00 -23.98
N SER A 140 18.93 -16.64 -22.69
CA SER A 140 19.23 -17.54 -21.57
C SER A 140 18.07 -18.46 -21.18
N ALA A 141 16.88 -18.24 -21.73
CA ALA A 141 15.68 -18.98 -21.37
C ALA A 141 15.58 -20.31 -22.12
N ILE A 142 15.38 -21.38 -21.36
CA ILE A 142 15.13 -22.72 -21.89
C ILE A 142 13.61 -22.91 -21.99
N PRO A 143 13.04 -23.18 -23.18
CA PRO A 143 11.61 -23.42 -23.31
C PRO A 143 11.19 -24.68 -22.55
N LEU A 144 10.04 -24.62 -21.90
CA LEU A 144 9.44 -25.73 -21.19
C LEU A 144 8.14 -26.16 -21.90
N ALA A 145 7.93 -27.46 -21.99
CA ALA A 145 6.68 -28.03 -22.43
C ALA A 145 5.64 -27.98 -21.30
N VAL A 146 4.45 -27.49 -21.61
CA VAL A 146 3.32 -27.47 -20.68
C VAL A 146 2.26 -28.44 -21.20
N GLU A 147 2.07 -29.54 -20.50
CA GLU A 147 1.08 -30.57 -20.84
C GLU A 147 -0.23 -30.33 -20.10
N GLY A 148 -1.36 -30.60 -20.75
CA GLY A 148 -2.70 -30.45 -20.17
C GLY A 148 -3.43 -29.15 -20.53
N ILE A 149 -2.74 -28.20 -21.17
CA ILE A 149 -3.30 -26.94 -21.66
C ILE A 149 -2.73 -26.64 -23.06
N SER A 150 -3.48 -25.94 -23.91
CA SER A 150 -3.01 -25.54 -25.23
C SER A 150 -1.75 -24.65 -25.13
N PRO A 151 -0.70 -24.88 -25.95
CA PRO A 151 0.48 -24.01 -26.03
C PRO A 151 0.19 -22.55 -26.42
N ASP A 152 -0.99 -22.30 -26.99
CA ASP A 152 -1.45 -20.94 -27.32
C ASP A 152 -1.89 -20.16 -26.09
N ASP A 153 -2.39 -20.86 -25.06
CA ASP A 153 -2.92 -20.27 -23.83
C ASP A 153 -1.89 -20.19 -22.71
N VAL A 154 -0.86 -21.04 -22.78
CA VAL A 154 0.21 -21.12 -21.78
C VAL A 154 1.55 -21.33 -22.45
N ARG A 155 2.53 -20.51 -22.05
CA ARG A 155 3.95 -20.71 -22.40
C ARG A 155 4.79 -20.69 -21.13
N ALA A 156 5.78 -21.57 -21.06
CA ALA A 156 6.69 -21.63 -19.93
C ALA A 156 8.14 -21.62 -20.39
N TRP A 157 9.00 -20.99 -19.58
CA TRP A 157 10.44 -20.98 -19.78
C TRP A 157 11.15 -21.13 -18.45
N ARG A 158 12.37 -21.67 -18.48
CA ARG A 158 13.26 -21.77 -17.33
C ARG A 158 14.47 -20.87 -17.52
N ILE A 159 14.77 -20.05 -16.52
CA ILE A 159 15.99 -19.24 -16.45
C ILE A 159 16.63 -19.52 -15.10
N GLY A 160 17.82 -20.13 -15.09
CA GLY A 160 18.43 -20.61 -13.85
C GLY A 160 17.56 -21.67 -13.16
N ASN A 161 17.13 -21.38 -11.92
CA ASN A 161 16.30 -22.26 -11.09
C ASN A 161 14.83 -21.80 -11.02
N GLU A 162 14.43 -20.85 -11.88
CA GLU A 162 13.11 -20.25 -11.86
C GLU A 162 12.34 -20.58 -13.14
N VAL A 163 11.04 -20.76 -12.97
CA VAL A 163 10.09 -21.01 -14.05
C VAL A 163 9.23 -19.77 -14.23
N TYR A 164 9.18 -19.31 -15.48
CA TYR A 164 8.36 -18.18 -15.92
C TYR A 164 7.20 -18.71 -16.75
N LEU A 165 5.98 -18.54 -16.24
CA LEU A 165 4.74 -19.02 -16.83
C LEU A 165 3.90 -17.84 -17.34
N ARG A 166 3.74 -17.74 -18.66
CA ARG A 166 2.87 -16.76 -19.31
C ARG A 166 1.53 -17.40 -19.64
N THR A 167 0.44 -16.88 -19.08
CA THR A 167 -0.91 -17.38 -19.34
C THR A 167 -1.98 -16.31 -19.09
N ARG A 168 -3.18 -16.50 -19.65
CA ARG A 168 -4.37 -15.72 -19.26
C ARG A 168 -5.11 -16.30 -18.06
N LEU A 169 -4.73 -17.49 -17.63
CA LEU A 169 -5.34 -18.19 -16.51
C LEU A 169 -4.76 -17.69 -15.17
N HIS A 170 -5.52 -17.88 -14.10
CA HIS A 170 -5.06 -17.49 -12.76
C HIS A 170 -4.25 -18.63 -12.12
N LEU A 171 -2.99 -18.38 -11.76
CA LEU A 171 -2.16 -19.37 -11.07
C LEU A 171 -2.64 -19.55 -9.62
N MET A 172 -2.99 -20.78 -9.25
CA MET A 172 -3.38 -21.14 -7.89
C MET A 172 -2.25 -21.80 -7.12
N THR A 173 -1.46 -22.65 -7.77
CA THR A 173 -0.35 -23.38 -7.14
C THR A 173 0.72 -23.67 -8.19
N PRO A 174 2.02 -23.52 -7.89
CA PRO A 174 2.60 -23.03 -6.63
C PRO A 174 2.30 -21.54 -6.38
N SER A 175 2.70 -21.03 -5.21
CA SER A 175 2.72 -19.59 -4.99
C SER A 175 3.73 -18.94 -5.93
N SER A 176 3.34 -17.89 -6.65
CA SER A 176 4.28 -17.09 -7.44
C SER A 176 5.17 -16.24 -6.54
N ASP A 177 6.46 -16.24 -6.81
CA ASP A 177 7.44 -15.35 -6.18
C ASP A 177 7.32 -13.93 -6.74
N SER A 178 7.02 -13.79 -8.04
CA SER A 178 6.65 -12.52 -8.65
C SER A 178 5.60 -12.69 -9.76
N MET A 179 4.85 -11.64 -10.06
CA MET A 179 3.91 -11.64 -11.18
C MET A 179 3.86 -10.28 -11.88
N GLU A 180 3.65 -10.29 -13.19
CA GLU A 180 3.48 -9.08 -13.99
C GLU A 180 2.31 -9.23 -14.96
N GLN A 181 1.47 -8.21 -15.02
CA GLN A 181 0.30 -8.16 -15.91
C GLN A 181 0.70 -7.46 -17.21
N GLY A 182 0.49 -8.13 -18.34
CA GLY A 182 0.72 -7.58 -19.67
C GLY A 182 -0.57 -7.20 -20.40
N GLU A 183 -0.40 -6.67 -21.61
CA GLU A 183 -1.53 -6.34 -22.48
C GLU A 183 -2.25 -7.61 -22.98
N GLY A 184 -3.55 -7.52 -23.26
CA GLY A 184 -4.33 -8.64 -23.80
C GLY A 184 -4.68 -9.73 -22.78
N GLY A 185 -4.62 -9.41 -21.49
CA GLY A 185 -5.04 -10.28 -20.38
C GLY A 185 -4.04 -11.37 -20.01
N TYR A 186 -2.80 -11.29 -20.50
CA TYR A 186 -1.75 -12.21 -20.11
C TYR A 186 -1.09 -11.77 -18.81
N THR A 187 -0.81 -12.74 -17.95
CA THR A 187 0.00 -12.58 -16.75
C THR A 187 1.25 -13.46 -16.88
N LEU A 188 2.40 -12.93 -16.51
CA LEU A 188 3.64 -13.67 -16.34
C LEU A 188 3.82 -13.94 -14.86
N TYR A 189 3.86 -15.20 -14.47
CA TYR A 189 4.16 -15.64 -13.11
C TYR A 189 5.58 -16.19 -13.07
N ALA A 190 6.38 -15.79 -12.07
CA ALA A 190 7.66 -16.41 -11.78
C ALA A 190 7.55 -17.20 -10.47
N PHE A 191 8.08 -18.41 -10.45
CA PHE A 191 8.09 -19.27 -9.27
C PHE A 191 9.26 -20.24 -9.31
N HIS A 192 9.66 -20.73 -8.14
CA HIS A 192 10.61 -21.83 -8.02
C HIS A 192 10.12 -23.11 -8.69
N GLU A 193 11.04 -23.90 -9.24
CA GLU A 193 10.75 -25.11 -10.03
C GLU A 193 9.67 -26.01 -9.39
N SER A 194 8.58 -26.22 -10.14
CA SER A 194 7.48 -27.10 -9.77
C SER A 194 7.06 -27.95 -10.97
N PRO A 195 6.97 -29.28 -10.84
CA PRO A 195 6.59 -30.17 -11.94
C PRO A 195 5.10 -30.06 -12.31
N VAL A 196 4.27 -29.52 -11.42
CA VAL A 196 2.82 -29.39 -11.60
C VAL A 196 2.38 -27.99 -11.24
N VAL A 197 1.50 -27.42 -12.05
CA VAL A 197 0.82 -26.16 -11.78
C VAL A 197 -0.70 -26.33 -11.81
N LEU A 198 -1.38 -25.65 -10.90
CA LEU A 198 -2.83 -25.56 -10.86
C LEU A 198 -3.24 -24.16 -11.30
N LEU A 199 -4.07 -24.12 -12.34
CA LEU A 199 -4.56 -22.90 -12.96
C LEU A 199 -6.09 -22.86 -12.83
N SER A 200 -6.65 -21.66 -12.73
CA SER A 200 -8.09 -21.44 -12.73
C SER A 200 -8.51 -20.75 -14.02
N ASP A 201 -9.44 -21.36 -14.73
CA ASP A 201 -10.13 -20.83 -15.90
C ASP A 201 -11.59 -20.57 -15.56
N ALA A 202 -11.95 -19.30 -15.36
CA ALA A 202 -13.31 -18.88 -15.02
C ALA A 202 -13.97 -19.70 -13.90
N GLY A 203 -13.18 -20.10 -12.88
CA GLY A 203 -13.64 -20.89 -11.73
C GLY A 203 -13.53 -22.42 -11.91
N ARG A 204 -13.06 -22.91 -13.06
CA ARG A 204 -12.68 -24.31 -13.24
C ARG A 204 -11.19 -24.50 -13.00
N THR A 205 -10.83 -25.46 -12.17
CA THR A 205 -9.43 -25.82 -11.95
C THR A 205 -8.91 -26.70 -13.08
N VAL A 206 -7.75 -26.33 -13.62
CA VAL A 206 -7.03 -27.06 -14.66
C VAL A 206 -5.62 -27.35 -14.15
N SER A 207 -5.21 -28.62 -14.20
CA SER A 207 -3.85 -29.03 -13.85
C SER A 207 -2.99 -29.11 -15.10
N ALA A 208 -1.79 -28.53 -15.05
CA ALA A 208 -0.80 -28.67 -16.10
C ALA A 208 0.52 -29.24 -15.55
N HIS A 209 1.20 -30.04 -16.37
CA HIS A 209 2.52 -30.58 -16.03
C HIS A 209 3.58 -29.83 -16.81
N ILE A 210 4.66 -29.47 -16.12
CA ILE A 210 5.79 -28.77 -16.71
C ILE A 210 6.92 -29.78 -16.93
N ARG A 211 7.43 -29.83 -18.17
CA ARG A 211 8.56 -30.68 -18.56
C ARG A 211 9.57 -29.87 -19.37
N ASP A 212 10.81 -30.34 -19.45
CA ASP A 212 11.76 -29.79 -20.43
C ASP A 212 11.19 -30.02 -21.85
N ALA A 213 11.26 -29.00 -22.70
CA ALA A 213 10.86 -29.15 -24.09
C ALA A 213 11.86 -30.05 -24.82
N GLN A 214 11.37 -31.11 -25.46
CA GLN A 214 12.16 -32.12 -26.16
C GLN A 214 12.28 -31.80 -27.66
#